data_AF-A0A937UHX5-F1
#
_entry.id   AF-A0A937UHX5-F1
#
_cell.length_a   1.000
_cell.length_b   1.000
_cell.length_c   1.000
_cell.angle_alpha   90.00
_cell.angle_beta   90.00
_cell.angle_gamma   90.00
#
_symmetry.space_group_name_H-M   'P 1'
#
loop_
_entity.id
_entity.type
_entity.pdbx_description
1 polymer ?
#
loop_
_entity_poly.entity_id
_entity_poly.type
_entity_poly.pdbx_seq_one_letter_code
_entity_poly.pdbx_strand_id
1 'polypeptide(L)'
;MKSRIALCCLFAGMAVLAASPAAIALEVGDPAPDIAVTKWVSKTPVTLASAKGKLLVVEFWATWCGPCKMTIPHLNTLHAKYQDKQVVFAGITREKEAIVLPFIKETPMHYHVGIDGETTTHAAYMKGVPGIPHAVVVDGTGKVAWQGHPMGGMDAVIEQLLAGTFDPQRAKTLASLRQKLQAAYRSRSIEKVLAVLDETIQAVPDDPEAYRAKRRFLIRQKKHDEADALLLAMAKACATDADVVAEVATVLATRPDLERRNMPQALTLAHQAVTLTEGKDADTLAVLARVHYELGHLATALATAEKAVAVATGTGVDALKARVGFYRAELARRGTDADAK
;
A
#
# COMPACT_ATOMS: atom_id res chain seq x y z
N MET A 1 62.50 22.80 -62.61
CA MET A 1 62.65 22.12 -61.30
C MET A 1 61.90 22.92 -60.23
N LYS A 2 60.67 22.54 -59.87
CA LYS A 2 59.96 23.07 -58.70
C LYS A 2 59.25 21.92 -58.00
N SER A 3 59.64 21.70 -56.75
CA SER A 3 59.29 20.59 -55.87
C SER A 3 57.80 20.64 -55.49
N ARG A 4 57.11 19.50 -55.53
CA ARG A 4 55.75 19.35 -54.99
C ARG A 4 55.85 18.71 -53.60
N ILE A 5 55.61 19.50 -52.56
CA ILE A 5 55.48 19.05 -51.17
C ILE A 5 54.06 18.51 -50.99
N ALA A 6 53.94 17.22 -50.69
CA ALA A 6 52.69 16.59 -50.29
C ALA A 6 52.49 16.83 -48.79
N LEU A 7 51.47 17.62 -48.42
CA LEU A 7 51.06 17.86 -47.04
C LEU A 7 50.12 16.73 -46.61
N CYS A 8 50.63 15.82 -45.78
CA CYS A 8 49.88 14.72 -45.19
C CYS A 8 49.19 15.24 -43.91
N CYS A 9 47.91 15.60 -44.00
CA CYS A 9 47.11 15.97 -42.83
C CYS A 9 46.69 14.70 -42.07
N LEU A 10 47.41 14.36 -40.99
CA LEU A 10 46.92 13.43 -39.98
C LEU A 10 45.78 14.08 -39.21
N PHE A 11 44.54 13.69 -39.51
CA PHE A 11 43.41 13.89 -38.60
C PHE A 11 43.52 12.86 -37.46
N ALA A 12 44.09 13.28 -36.33
CA ALA A 12 43.96 12.54 -35.08
C ALA A 12 42.49 12.64 -34.62
N GLY A 13 41.72 11.59 -34.87
CA GLY A 13 40.36 11.45 -34.37
C GLY A 13 40.37 11.37 -32.84
N MET A 14 39.98 12.45 -32.18
CA MET A 14 39.76 12.45 -30.74
C MET A 14 38.50 11.63 -30.46
N ALA A 15 38.67 10.40 -29.99
CA ALA A 15 37.57 9.58 -29.51
C ALA A 15 36.94 10.28 -28.30
N VAL A 16 35.78 10.90 -28.50
CA VAL A 16 34.94 11.35 -27.40
C VAL A 16 34.46 10.08 -26.69
N LEU A 17 35.10 9.75 -25.57
CA LEU A 17 34.49 8.84 -24.61
C LEU A 17 33.19 9.50 -24.16
N ALA A 18 32.07 9.03 -24.69
CA ALA A 18 30.77 9.33 -24.13
C ALA A 18 30.79 8.78 -22.71
N ALA A 19 30.95 9.67 -21.72
CA ALA A 19 30.76 9.33 -20.33
C ALA A 19 29.35 8.71 -20.23
N SER A 20 29.28 7.42 -19.87
CA SER A 20 27.99 6.80 -19.57
C SER A 20 27.33 7.67 -18.50
N PRO A 21 26.13 8.23 -18.74
CA PRO A 21 25.44 8.96 -17.70
C PRO A 21 25.34 8.00 -16.51
N ALA A 22 25.89 8.40 -15.37
CA ALA A 22 25.76 7.64 -14.14
C ALA A 22 24.27 7.34 -13.99
N ALA A 23 23.88 6.06 -14.14
CA ALA A 23 22.47 5.68 -14.25
C ALA A 23 21.65 6.37 -13.15
N ILE A 24 20.63 7.15 -13.49
CA ILE A 24 19.86 7.87 -12.47
C ILE A 24 19.03 6.82 -11.70
N ALA A 25 18.75 7.07 -10.41
CA ALA A 25 17.84 6.19 -9.66
C ALA A 25 16.46 6.22 -10.33
N LEU A 26 15.81 5.06 -10.44
CA LEU A 26 14.49 4.95 -11.07
C LEU A 26 13.46 5.77 -10.28
N GLU A 27 12.67 6.61 -10.93
CA GLU A 27 11.64 7.45 -10.29
C GLU A 27 10.21 7.12 -10.79
N VAL A 28 9.20 7.61 -10.05
CA VAL A 28 7.81 7.53 -10.50
C VAL A 28 7.62 8.44 -11.73
N GLY A 29 7.05 7.87 -12.79
CA GLY A 29 6.84 8.50 -14.10
C GLY A 29 7.86 8.09 -15.17
N ASP A 30 8.99 7.51 -14.77
CA ASP A 30 10.02 7.03 -15.68
C ASP A 30 9.54 5.81 -16.49
N PRO A 31 10.05 5.60 -17.72
CA PRO A 31 9.93 4.32 -18.39
C PRO A 31 10.56 3.22 -17.53
N ALA A 32 9.82 2.13 -17.32
CA ALA A 32 10.35 0.97 -16.62
C ALA A 32 11.48 0.32 -17.46
N PRO A 33 12.61 -0.08 -16.86
CA PRO A 33 13.61 -0.89 -17.54
C PRO A 33 13.07 -2.29 -17.88
N ASP A 34 13.54 -2.93 -18.95
CA ASP A 34 13.09 -4.28 -19.27
C ASP A 34 13.58 -5.32 -18.24
N ILE A 35 12.89 -6.46 -18.17
CA ILE A 35 13.26 -7.58 -17.30
C ILE A 35 14.19 -8.51 -18.05
N ALA A 36 15.48 -8.40 -17.75
CA ALA A 36 16.53 -9.30 -18.21
C ALA A 36 17.00 -10.18 -17.04
N VAL A 37 16.55 -11.43 -17.04
CA VAL A 37 16.90 -12.45 -16.03
C VAL A 37 17.53 -13.66 -16.71
N THR A 38 18.44 -14.34 -16.02
CA THR A 38 19.16 -15.49 -16.58
C THR A 38 18.27 -16.73 -16.66
N LYS A 39 17.29 -16.88 -15.76
CA LYS A 39 16.37 -18.02 -15.78
C LYS A 39 15.03 -17.72 -15.12
N TRP A 40 13.93 -18.17 -15.71
CA TRP A 40 12.63 -18.26 -15.03
C TRP A 40 12.48 -19.64 -14.41
N VAL A 41 12.12 -19.68 -13.12
CA VAL A 41 11.99 -20.93 -12.35
C VAL A 41 10.55 -21.25 -11.95
N SER A 42 9.62 -20.32 -12.17
CA SER A 42 8.18 -20.56 -12.11
C SER A 42 7.47 -19.83 -13.25
N LYS A 43 6.42 -20.47 -13.77
CA LYS A 43 5.54 -19.94 -14.83
C LYS A 43 6.31 -19.50 -16.09
N THR A 44 5.61 -18.84 -17.01
CA THR A 44 6.20 -18.35 -18.27
C THR A 44 7.07 -17.11 -18.03
N PRO A 45 8.08 -16.85 -18.87
CA PRO A 45 8.84 -15.61 -18.84
C PRO A 45 7.94 -14.36 -18.90
N VAL A 46 8.30 -13.34 -18.12
CA VAL A 46 7.65 -12.02 -18.14
C VAL A 46 8.62 -10.99 -18.67
N THR A 47 8.20 -10.23 -19.66
CA THR A 47 8.91 -9.06 -20.21
C THR A 47 7.99 -7.85 -20.20
N LEU A 48 8.55 -6.64 -20.29
CA LEU A 48 7.70 -5.44 -20.43
C LEU A 48 6.82 -5.51 -21.68
N ALA A 49 7.34 -6.05 -22.78
CA ALA A 49 6.58 -6.23 -24.01
C ALA A 49 5.37 -7.17 -23.80
N SER A 50 5.55 -8.27 -23.07
CA SER A 50 4.46 -9.22 -22.75
C SER A 50 3.41 -8.64 -21.79
N ALA A 51 3.79 -7.61 -21.02
CA ALA A 51 2.94 -6.93 -20.06
C ALA A 51 2.27 -5.66 -20.63
N LYS A 52 2.48 -5.32 -21.91
CA LYS A 52 1.88 -4.13 -22.52
C LYS A 52 0.34 -4.15 -22.38
N GLY A 53 -0.23 -3.05 -21.89
CA GLY A 53 -1.67 -2.94 -21.58
C GLY A 53 -2.08 -3.58 -20.25
N LYS A 54 -1.17 -4.24 -19.55
CA LYS A 54 -1.36 -4.81 -18.21
C LYS A 54 -0.52 -4.05 -17.20
N LEU A 55 -0.92 -4.12 -15.94
CA LEU A 55 -0.08 -3.70 -14.82
C LEU A 55 0.97 -4.80 -14.57
N LEU A 56 2.19 -4.39 -14.26
CA LEU A 56 3.28 -5.30 -13.89
C LEU A 56 3.85 -4.90 -12.53
N VAL A 57 3.88 -5.85 -11.61
CA VAL A 57 4.52 -5.71 -10.30
C VAL A 57 5.84 -6.48 -10.34
N VAL A 58 6.95 -5.77 -10.20
CA VAL A 58 8.29 -6.35 -10.11
C VAL A 58 8.77 -6.25 -8.68
N GLU A 59 8.93 -7.37 -8.01
CA GLU A 59 9.36 -7.45 -6.60
C GLU A 59 10.76 -8.05 -6.48
N PHE A 60 11.62 -7.46 -5.66
CA PHE A 60 12.99 -7.90 -5.43
C PHE A 60 13.11 -8.52 -4.05
N TRP A 61 13.62 -9.75 -3.98
CA TRP A 61 13.62 -10.57 -2.77
C TRP A 61 14.84 -11.49 -2.65
N ALA A 62 14.94 -12.18 -1.51
CA ALA A 62 15.90 -13.25 -1.29
C ALA A 62 15.41 -14.27 -0.24
N THR A 63 15.88 -15.52 -0.31
CA THR A 63 15.51 -16.63 0.60
C THR A 63 15.90 -16.37 2.06
N TRP A 64 17.02 -15.67 2.28
CA TRP A 64 17.52 -15.28 3.60
C TRP A 64 16.80 -14.06 4.19
N CYS A 65 16.02 -13.33 3.39
CA CYS A 65 15.38 -12.08 3.80
C CYS A 65 14.11 -12.36 4.61
N GLY A 66 14.20 -12.19 5.94
CA GLY A 66 13.07 -12.34 6.86
C GLY A 66 11.84 -11.52 6.45
N PRO A 67 11.94 -10.21 6.23
CA PRO A 67 10.82 -9.38 5.78
C PRO A 67 10.23 -9.82 4.44
N CYS A 68 11.04 -10.30 3.50
CA CYS A 68 10.57 -10.80 2.21
C CYS A 68 9.67 -12.04 2.37
N LYS A 69 10.04 -12.95 3.29
CA LYS A 69 9.19 -14.11 3.63
C LYS A 69 7.82 -13.70 4.16
N MET A 70 7.72 -12.55 4.84
CA MET A 70 6.45 -12.00 5.31
C MET A 70 5.62 -11.36 4.18
N THR A 71 6.26 -10.86 3.11
CA THR A 71 5.55 -10.25 1.97
C THR A 71 5.09 -11.27 0.93
N ILE A 72 5.69 -12.46 0.85
CA ILE A 72 5.27 -13.50 -0.13
C ILE A 72 3.79 -13.90 0.02
N PRO A 73 3.25 -14.19 1.23
CA PRO A 73 1.82 -14.51 1.39
C PRO A 73 0.89 -13.37 0.94
N HIS A 74 1.30 -12.12 1.18
CA HIS A 74 0.59 -10.93 0.71
C HIS A 74 0.54 -10.89 -0.82
N LEU A 75 1.68 -11.06 -1.47
CA LEU A 75 1.78 -11.09 -2.93
C LEU A 75 1.03 -12.26 -3.56
N ASN A 76 1.00 -13.43 -2.91
CA ASN A 76 0.16 -14.55 -3.33
C ASN A 76 -1.33 -14.22 -3.27
N THR A 77 -1.77 -13.51 -2.21
CA THR A 77 -3.16 -13.07 -2.05
C THR A 77 -3.54 -12.09 -3.15
N LEU A 78 -2.68 -11.11 -3.45
CA LEU A 78 -2.89 -10.17 -4.56
C LEU A 78 -2.86 -10.85 -5.92
N HIS A 79 -1.94 -11.78 -6.13
CA HIS A 79 -1.88 -12.57 -7.36
C HIS A 79 -3.19 -13.32 -7.60
N ALA A 80 -3.75 -13.96 -6.57
CA ALA A 80 -5.04 -14.63 -6.65
C ALA A 80 -6.20 -13.62 -6.88
N LYS A 81 -6.22 -12.51 -6.14
CA LYS A 81 -7.23 -11.44 -6.29
C LYS A 81 -7.29 -10.86 -7.70
N TYR A 82 -6.15 -10.82 -8.39
CA TYR A 82 -6.02 -10.20 -9.71
C TYR A 82 -5.72 -11.19 -10.84
N GLN A 83 -5.85 -12.50 -10.63
CA GLN A 83 -5.55 -13.52 -11.64
C GLN A 83 -6.39 -13.36 -12.91
N ASP A 84 -7.65 -12.95 -12.77
CA ASP A 84 -8.59 -12.70 -13.87
C ASP A 84 -8.56 -11.24 -14.35
N LYS A 85 -7.63 -10.43 -13.81
CA LYS A 85 -7.43 -9.03 -14.18
C LYS A 85 -6.12 -8.86 -14.93
N GLN A 86 -5.93 -7.68 -15.49
CA GLN A 86 -4.73 -7.32 -16.24
C GLN A 86 -3.56 -6.95 -15.28
N VAL A 87 -3.18 -7.84 -14.36
CA VAL A 87 -2.07 -7.62 -13.42
C VAL A 87 -1.13 -8.83 -13.40
N VAL A 88 0.15 -8.59 -13.64
CA VAL A 88 1.22 -9.60 -13.64
C VAL A 88 2.16 -9.35 -12.46
N PHE A 89 2.52 -10.38 -11.72
CA PHE A 89 3.46 -10.31 -10.60
C PHE A 89 4.72 -11.11 -10.93
N ALA A 90 5.89 -10.50 -10.75
CA ALA A 90 7.20 -11.12 -10.98
C ALA A 90 8.14 -10.87 -9.80
N GLY A 91 8.57 -11.94 -9.12
CA GLY A 91 9.59 -11.91 -8.08
C GLY A 91 10.98 -12.18 -8.65
N ILE A 92 11.90 -11.24 -8.49
CA ILE A 92 13.26 -11.27 -9.02
C ILE A 92 14.26 -11.43 -7.88
N THR A 93 15.12 -12.45 -7.97
CA THR A 93 16.20 -12.69 -7.01
C THR A 93 17.54 -12.80 -7.72
N ARG A 94 18.63 -12.38 -7.06
CA ARG A 94 20.01 -12.57 -7.55
C ARG A 94 20.63 -13.89 -7.07
N GLU A 95 19.87 -14.68 -6.33
CA GLU A 95 20.37 -15.93 -5.76
C GLU A 95 20.47 -17.04 -6.82
N LYS A 96 21.36 -18.00 -6.55
CA LYS A 96 21.57 -19.14 -7.44
C LYS A 96 20.36 -20.08 -7.42
N GLU A 97 20.09 -20.71 -8.56
CA GLU A 97 19.00 -21.67 -8.73
C GLU A 97 18.97 -22.77 -7.66
N ALA A 98 20.15 -23.29 -7.27
CA ALA A 98 20.29 -24.32 -6.25
C ALA A 98 19.76 -23.90 -4.86
N ILE A 99 19.65 -22.60 -4.58
CA ILE A 99 19.10 -22.04 -3.34
C ILE A 99 17.61 -21.73 -3.51
N VAL A 100 17.23 -21.19 -4.68
CA VAL A 100 15.87 -20.73 -4.96
C VAL A 100 14.90 -21.89 -5.11
N LEU A 101 15.27 -22.97 -5.82
CA LEU A 101 14.36 -24.08 -6.09
C LEU A 101 13.88 -24.84 -4.84
N PRO A 102 14.73 -25.16 -3.85
CA PRO A 102 14.27 -25.72 -2.58
C PRO A 102 13.32 -24.77 -1.85
N PHE A 103 13.66 -23.48 -1.79
CA PHE A 103 12.87 -22.48 -1.07
C PHE A 103 11.45 -22.36 -1.63
N ILE A 104 11.27 -22.24 -2.95
CA ILE A 104 9.94 -22.05 -3.55
C ILE A 104 9.04 -23.29 -3.42
N LYS A 105 9.61 -24.47 -3.10
CA LYS A 105 8.82 -25.66 -2.76
C LYS A 105 8.26 -25.57 -1.34
N GLU A 106 9.03 -25.04 -0.40
CA GLU A 106 8.62 -24.88 1.01
C GLU A 106 7.78 -23.63 1.26
N THR A 107 8.06 -22.56 0.53
CA THR A 107 7.34 -21.28 0.56
C THR A 107 6.81 -20.99 -0.85
N PRO A 108 5.64 -21.55 -1.22
CA PRO A 108 5.11 -21.40 -2.56
C PRO A 108 4.93 -19.94 -2.96
N MET A 109 5.57 -19.55 -4.05
CA MET A 109 5.34 -18.27 -4.72
C MET A 109 4.45 -18.54 -5.93
N HIS A 110 3.19 -18.13 -5.86
CA HIS A 110 2.19 -18.44 -6.89
C HIS A 110 2.34 -17.56 -8.14
N TYR A 111 3.20 -16.56 -8.10
CA TYR A 111 3.51 -15.64 -9.19
C TYR A 111 4.81 -16.03 -9.91
N HIS A 112 5.18 -15.28 -10.96
CA HIS A 112 6.35 -15.60 -11.78
C HIS A 112 7.64 -15.34 -10.98
N VAL A 113 8.64 -16.22 -11.09
CA VAL A 113 9.92 -16.08 -10.38
C VAL A 113 11.08 -16.15 -11.36
N GLY A 114 11.87 -15.07 -11.38
CA GLY A 114 13.06 -14.91 -12.20
C GLY A 114 14.33 -14.86 -11.36
N ILE A 115 15.38 -15.53 -11.84
CA ILE A 115 16.74 -15.47 -11.31
C ILE A 115 17.53 -14.50 -12.17
N ASP A 116 17.96 -13.40 -11.57
CA ASP A 116 18.81 -12.38 -12.16
C ASP A 116 20.28 -12.62 -11.79
N GLY A 117 20.84 -13.72 -12.30
CA GLY A 117 22.21 -14.13 -11.99
C GLY A 117 23.29 -13.14 -12.50
N GLU A 118 22.97 -12.39 -13.55
CA GLU A 118 23.83 -11.34 -14.12
C GLU A 118 23.60 -9.96 -13.48
N THR A 119 22.61 -9.86 -12.59
CA THR A 119 22.24 -8.64 -11.86
C THR A 119 21.74 -7.48 -12.73
N THR A 120 21.39 -7.74 -14.00
CA THR A 120 21.00 -6.71 -14.97
C THR A 120 19.71 -6.00 -14.54
N THR A 121 18.66 -6.78 -14.23
CA THR A 121 17.38 -6.22 -13.79
C THR A 121 17.53 -5.52 -12.44
N HIS A 122 18.22 -6.15 -11.50
CA HIS A 122 18.47 -5.60 -10.17
C HIS A 122 19.27 -4.29 -10.24
N ALA A 123 20.29 -4.19 -11.10
CA ALA A 123 21.06 -2.95 -11.26
C ALA A 123 20.21 -1.80 -11.82
N ALA A 124 19.28 -2.09 -12.72
CA ALA A 124 18.40 -1.09 -13.32
C ALA A 124 17.32 -0.58 -12.36
N TYR A 125 16.75 -1.47 -11.53
CA TYR A 125 15.61 -1.13 -10.66
C TYR A 125 16.01 -0.73 -9.23
N MET A 126 17.09 -1.29 -8.69
CA MET A 126 17.42 -1.17 -7.26
C MET A 126 18.47 -0.08 -6.97
N LYS A 127 18.83 0.74 -7.95
CA LYS A 127 19.80 1.82 -7.75
C LYS A 127 19.24 2.87 -6.80
N GLY A 128 19.95 3.13 -5.69
CA GLY A 128 19.50 4.06 -4.64
C GLY A 128 18.44 3.46 -3.69
N VAL A 129 18.01 2.22 -3.94
CA VAL A 129 17.07 1.50 -3.07
C VAL A 129 17.84 0.87 -1.92
N PRO A 130 17.42 1.09 -0.66
CA PRO A 130 18.21 0.69 0.52
C PRO A 130 18.20 -0.80 0.85
N GLY A 131 17.29 -1.58 0.27
CA GLY A 131 17.19 -3.00 0.57
C GLY A 131 15.92 -3.64 0.05
N ILE A 132 15.75 -4.91 0.41
CA ILE A 132 14.63 -5.77 0.04
C ILE A 132 13.76 -6.08 1.29
N PRO A 133 12.46 -6.36 1.13
CA PRO A 133 11.74 -6.42 -0.14
C PRO A 133 11.47 -5.02 -0.70
N HIS A 134 11.54 -4.91 -2.03
CA HIS A 134 11.17 -3.69 -2.76
C HIS A 134 10.37 -4.09 -3.99
N ALA A 135 9.24 -3.45 -4.20
CA ALA A 135 8.40 -3.65 -5.36
C ALA A 135 8.29 -2.38 -6.18
N VAL A 136 8.11 -2.55 -7.48
CA VAL A 136 7.82 -1.50 -8.46
C VAL A 136 6.56 -1.88 -9.20
N VAL A 137 5.58 -0.97 -9.22
CA VAL A 137 4.36 -1.09 -10.02
C VAL A 137 4.57 -0.32 -11.31
N VAL A 138 4.45 -1.02 -12.43
CA VAL A 138 4.51 -0.48 -13.78
C VAL A 138 3.10 -0.47 -14.36
N ASP A 139 2.69 0.66 -14.90
CA ASP A 139 1.38 0.83 -15.52
C ASP A 139 1.29 0.19 -16.93
N GLY A 140 0.08 0.17 -17.50
CA GLY A 140 -0.16 -0.39 -18.83
C GLY A 140 0.56 0.32 -19.99
N THR A 141 1.14 1.50 -19.75
CA THR A 141 1.95 2.25 -20.72
C THR A 141 3.45 1.95 -20.61
N GLY A 142 3.85 1.15 -19.61
CA GLY A 142 5.24 0.83 -19.34
C GLY A 142 5.97 1.86 -18.48
N LYS A 143 5.24 2.69 -17.73
CA LYS A 143 5.83 3.68 -16.81
C LYS A 143 5.73 3.24 -15.36
N VAL A 144 6.70 3.65 -14.54
CA VAL A 144 6.67 3.42 -13.10
C VAL A 144 5.56 4.26 -12.47
N ALA A 145 4.55 3.60 -11.93
CA ALA A 145 3.45 4.24 -11.20
C ALA A 145 3.74 4.36 -9.70
N TRP A 146 4.49 3.40 -9.14
CA TRP A 146 4.82 3.38 -7.71
C TRP A 146 6.04 2.49 -7.43
N GLN A 147 6.74 2.75 -6.33
CA GLN A 147 7.77 1.85 -5.80
C GLN A 147 7.91 1.96 -4.28
N GLY A 148 8.33 0.87 -3.64
CA GLY A 148 8.57 0.81 -2.19
C GLY A 148 8.42 -0.59 -1.60
N HIS A 149 8.24 -0.69 -0.28
CA HIS A 149 7.96 -1.96 0.38
C HIS A 149 6.58 -2.50 -0.04
N PRO A 150 6.42 -3.77 -0.46
CA PRO A 150 5.15 -4.28 -1.01
C PRO A 150 3.90 -4.03 -0.16
N MET A 151 4.04 -4.08 1.17
CA MET A 151 2.94 -3.79 2.12
C MET A 151 2.81 -2.29 2.49
N GLY A 152 3.50 -1.40 1.78
CA GLY A 152 3.60 0.03 2.07
C GLY A 152 2.68 0.91 1.20
N GLY A 153 1.53 0.38 0.78
CA GLY A 153 0.54 1.10 -0.04
C GLY A 153 0.55 0.74 -1.54
N MET A 154 1.19 -0.37 -1.93
CA MET A 154 1.18 -0.86 -3.31
C MET A 154 -0.24 -1.22 -3.78
N ASP A 155 -1.00 -1.90 -2.92
CA ASP A 155 -2.35 -2.40 -3.20
C ASP A 155 -3.29 -1.29 -3.67
N ALA A 156 -3.31 -0.16 -2.95
CA ALA A 156 -4.12 1.00 -3.28
C ALA A 156 -3.76 1.58 -4.65
N VAL A 157 -2.47 1.59 -5.02
CA VAL A 157 -2.04 2.05 -6.35
C VAL A 157 -2.51 1.10 -7.45
N ILE A 158 -2.42 -0.22 -7.23
CA ILE A 158 -2.94 -1.21 -8.19
C ILE A 158 -4.45 -1.01 -8.38
N GLU A 159 -5.19 -0.80 -7.30
CA GLU A 159 -6.63 -0.57 -7.35
C GLU A 159 -6.98 0.73 -8.09
N GLN A 160 -6.28 1.82 -7.81
CA GLN A 160 -6.44 3.10 -8.51
C GLN A 160 -6.15 2.99 -10.01
N LEU A 161 -5.09 2.26 -10.39
CA LEU A 161 -4.76 2.03 -11.79
C LEU A 161 -5.84 1.21 -12.50
N LEU A 162 -6.37 0.17 -11.85
CA LEU A 162 -7.45 -0.65 -12.40
C LEU A 162 -8.77 0.11 -12.48
N ALA A 163 -9.04 1.01 -11.54
CA ALA A 163 -10.25 1.83 -11.50
C ALA A 163 -10.18 3.09 -12.39
N GLY A 164 -9.00 3.40 -12.95
CA GLY A 164 -8.78 4.62 -13.74
C GLY A 164 -8.78 5.91 -12.91
N THR A 165 -8.61 5.80 -11.58
CA THR A 165 -8.57 6.93 -10.64
C THR A 165 -7.15 7.33 -10.23
N PHE A 166 -6.13 6.67 -10.79
CA PHE A 166 -4.73 6.97 -10.51
C PHE A 166 -4.33 8.36 -10.99
N ASP A 167 -3.72 9.15 -10.09
CA ASP A 167 -3.13 10.46 -10.38
C ASP A 167 -1.60 10.36 -10.37
N PRO A 168 -0.93 10.43 -11.55
CA PRO A 168 0.52 10.38 -11.65
C PRO A 168 1.23 11.52 -10.92
N GLN A 169 0.65 12.71 -10.88
CA GLN A 169 1.24 13.86 -10.22
C GLN A 169 1.19 13.70 -8.70
N ARG A 170 0.05 13.24 -8.18
CA ARG A 170 -0.08 12.84 -6.76
C ARG A 170 0.93 11.75 -6.41
N ALA A 171 1.05 10.72 -7.25
CA ALA A 171 1.98 9.61 -7.02
C ALA A 171 3.44 10.08 -6.97
N LYS A 172 3.84 10.99 -7.87
CA LYS A 172 5.17 11.59 -7.87
C LYS A 172 5.44 12.43 -6.61
N THR A 173 4.47 13.25 -6.20
CA THR A 173 4.57 14.02 -4.95
C THR A 173 4.76 13.11 -3.74
N LEU A 174 3.93 12.07 -3.60
CA LEU A 174 4.03 11.10 -2.52
C LEU A 174 5.35 10.32 -2.56
N ALA A 175 5.88 9.99 -3.74
CA ALA A 175 7.17 9.32 -3.87
C ALA A 175 8.33 10.19 -3.32
N SER A 176 8.34 11.47 -3.67
CA SER A 176 9.33 12.44 -3.15
C SER A 176 9.24 12.56 -1.62
N LEU A 177 8.02 12.70 -1.09
CA LEU A 177 7.79 12.78 0.36
C LEU A 177 8.19 11.49 1.10
N ARG A 178 7.95 10.32 0.52
CA ARG A 178 8.42 9.03 1.08
C ARG A 178 9.95 8.96 1.15
N GLN A 179 10.65 9.44 0.12
CA GLN A 179 12.12 9.51 0.16
C GLN A 179 12.62 10.43 1.28
N LYS A 180 12.03 11.63 1.42
CA LYS A 180 12.31 12.54 2.54
C LYS A 180 12.04 11.87 3.89
N LEU A 181 10.92 11.17 4.01
CA LEU A 181 10.50 10.51 5.24
C LEU A 181 11.48 9.38 5.61
N GLN A 182 11.92 8.60 4.63
CA GLN A 182 12.92 7.57 4.83
C GLN A 182 14.28 8.14 5.26
N ALA A 183 14.71 9.25 4.65
CA ALA A 183 15.92 9.96 5.09
C ALA A 183 15.78 10.48 6.53
N ALA A 184 14.60 11.00 6.90
CA ALA A 184 14.31 11.42 8.26
C ALA A 184 14.39 10.25 9.26
N TYR A 185 13.81 9.08 8.94
CA TYR A 185 13.94 7.87 9.76
C TYR A 185 15.40 7.45 9.97
N ARG A 186 16.21 7.47 8.91
CA ARG A 186 17.65 7.12 9.00
C ARG A 186 18.43 8.11 9.87
N SER A 187 18.01 9.38 9.90
CA SER A 187 18.61 10.38 10.78
C SER A 187 18.31 10.17 12.27
N ARG A 188 17.40 9.24 12.61
CA ARG A 188 16.94 8.96 13.99
C ARG A 188 16.37 10.19 14.72
N SER A 189 16.00 11.23 13.99
CA SER A 189 15.37 12.44 14.52
C SER A 189 13.86 12.36 14.38
N ILE A 190 13.16 12.25 15.51
CA ILE A 190 11.70 12.24 15.54
C ILE A 190 11.15 13.58 15.03
N GLU A 191 11.80 14.69 15.35
CA GLU A 191 11.42 16.03 14.87
C GLU A 191 11.41 16.11 13.34
N LYS A 192 12.46 15.60 12.69
CA LYS A 192 12.51 15.55 11.21
C LYS A 192 11.42 14.64 10.64
N VAL A 193 11.14 13.51 11.28
CA VAL A 193 10.06 12.60 10.85
C VAL A 193 8.71 13.31 10.95
N LEU A 194 8.42 13.97 12.06
CA LEU A 194 7.19 14.74 12.25
C LEU A 194 7.07 15.89 11.24
N ALA A 195 8.16 16.61 10.97
CA ALA A 195 8.17 17.70 9.99
C ALA A 195 7.85 17.22 8.56
N VAL A 196 8.37 16.05 8.15
CA VAL A 196 8.04 15.49 6.83
C VAL A 196 6.59 14.99 6.79
N LEU A 197 6.07 14.45 7.88
CA LEU A 197 4.65 14.06 7.96
C LEU A 197 3.73 15.28 7.88
N ASP A 198 4.13 16.41 8.47
CA ASP A 198 3.42 17.68 8.35
C ASP A 198 3.45 18.23 6.93
N GLU A 199 4.62 18.20 6.28
CA GLU A 199 4.75 18.54 4.87
C GLU A 199 3.85 17.63 4.00
N THR A 200 3.76 16.34 4.32
CA THR A 200 2.92 15.38 3.60
C THR A 200 1.44 15.70 3.77
N ILE A 201 0.99 15.94 4.99
CA ILE A 201 -0.40 16.33 5.27
C ILE A 201 -0.76 17.65 4.58
N GLN A 202 0.18 18.59 4.49
CA GLN A 202 -0.07 19.86 3.79
C GLN A 202 -0.14 19.68 2.27
N ALA A 203 0.76 18.86 1.70
CA ALA A 203 0.82 18.64 0.25
C ALA A 203 -0.27 17.70 -0.25
N VAL A 204 -0.68 16.74 0.57
CA VAL A 204 -1.66 15.69 0.25
C VAL A 204 -2.61 15.50 1.45
N PRO A 205 -3.55 16.43 1.68
CA PRO A 205 -4.40 16.42 2.88
C PRO A 205 -5.31 15.20 3.03
N ASP A 206 -5.63 14.53 1.94
CA ASP A 206 -6.43 13.32 1.90
C ASP A 206 -5.57 12.04 1.88
N ASP A 207 -4.30 12.09 2.33
CA ASP A 207 -3.47 10.89 2.55
C ASP A 207 -3.60 10.39 4.00
N PRO A 208 -4.46 9.41 4.30
CA PRO A 208 -4.68 8.95 5.67
C PRO A 208 -3.43 8.32 6.30
N GLU A 209 -2.49 7.81 5.49
CA GLU A 209 -1.26 7.21 6.00
C GLU A 209 -0.37 8.21 6.74
N ALA A 210 -0.26 9.45 6.26
CA ALA A 210 0.49 10.49 6.95
C ALA A 210 -0.10 10.80 8.34
N TYR A 211 -1.44 10.88 8.43
CA TYR A 211 -2.13 11.07 9.71
C TYR A 211 -1.92 9.88 10.65
N ARG A 212 -2.10 8.64 10.17
CA ARG A 212 -1.87 7.41 10.96
C ARG A 212 -0.44 7.35 11.48
N ALA A 213 0.54 7.66 10.62
CA ALA A 213 1.95 7.68 10.99
C ALA A 213 2.23 8.72 12.06
N LYS A 214 1.81 9.98 11.87
CA LYS A 214 2.02 11.06 12.84
C LYS A 214 1.33 10.76 14.17
N ARG A 215 0.10 10.23 14.13
CA ARG A 215 -0.67 9.83 15.31
C ARG A 215 0.05 8.79 16.16
N ARG A 216 0.70 7.79 15.55
CA ARG A 216 1.51 6.79 16.30
C ARG A 216 2.65 7.44 17.10
N PHE A 217 3.29 8.49 16.58
CA PHE A 217 4.32 9.22 17.32
C PHE A 217 3.74 10.04 18.46
N LEU A 218 2.60 10.70 18.26
CA LEU A 218 1.94 11.48 19.31
C LEU A 218 1.51 10.59 20.48
N ILE A 219 0.93 9.42 20.19
CA ILE A 219 0.55 8.43 21.22
C ILE A 219 1.76 7.95 22.02
N ARG A 220 2.88 7.63 21.36
CA ARG A 220 4.13 7.22 22.05
C ARG A 220 4.70 8.31 22.94
N GLN A 221 4.51 9.57 22.56
CA GLN A 221 4.91 10.73 23.35
C GLN A 221 3.87 11.11 24.42
N LYS A 222 2.80 10.30 24.60
CA LYS A 222 1.67 10.57 25.51
C LYS A 222 0.91 11.86 25.21
N LYS A 223 1.04 12.39 23.98
CA LYS A 223 0.31 13.57 23.48
C LYS A 223 -1.06 13.16 22.96
N HIS A 224 -1.89 12.64 23.84
CA HIS A 224 -3.16 12.01 23.46
C HIS A 224 -4.16 13.02 22.85
N ASP A 225 -4.20 14.26 23.35
CA ASP A 225 -5.12 15.29 22.85
C ASP A 225 -4.76 15.71 21.42
N GLU A 226 -3.48 15.90 21.13
CA GLU A 226 -2.99 16.15 19.77
C GLU A 226 -3.28 14.95 18.85
N ALA A 227 -3.12 13.72 19.36
CA ALA A 227 -3.40 12.49 18.61
C ALA A 227 -4.90 12.34 18.26
N ASP A 228 -5.79 12.77 19.16
CA ASP A 228 -7.24 12.76 18.94
C ASP A 228 -7.67 13.88 18.00
N ALA A 229 -7.14 15.11 18.17
CA ALA A 229 -7.38 16.19 17.22
C ALA A 229 -6.94 15.80 15.79
N LEU A 230 -5.79 15.13 15.67
CA LEU A 230 -5.29 14.64 14.39
C LEU A 230 -6.19 13.55 13.79
N LEU A 231 -6.77 12.67 14.61
CA LEU A 231 -7.71 11.64 14.17
C LEU A 231 -8.98 12.28 13.58
N LEU A 232 -9.51 13.33 14.20
CA LEU A 232 -10.66 14.06 13.69
C LEU A 232 -10.33 14.87 12.43
N ALA A 233 -9.12 15.44 12.36
CA ALA A 233 -8.63 16.12 11.17
C ALA A 233 -8.54 15.15 9.98
N MET A 234 -8.10 13.90 10.21
CA MET A 234 -8.06 12.84 9.20
C MET A 234 -9.46 12.53 8.66
N ALA A 235 -10.45 12.30 9.54
CA ALA A 235 -11.83 12.06 9.11
C ALA A 235 -12.41 13.21 8.27
N LYS A 236 -12.07 14.46 8.62
CA LYS A 236 -12.51 15.64 7.87
C LYS A 236 -11.83 15.71 6.50
N ALA A 237 -10.53 15.46 6.42
CA ALA A 237 -9.79 15.58 5.18
C ALA A 237 -10.09 14.42 4.21
N CYS A 238 -10.39 13.23 4.74
CA CYS A 238 -10.77 12.04 3.99
C CYS A 238 -12.30 11.82 4.03
N ALA A 239 -13.11 12.89 4.03
CA ALA A 239 -14.56 12.79 4.28
C ALA A 239 -15.35 11.97 3.26
N THR A 240 -14.78 11.67 2.10
CA THR A 240 -15.39 10.85 1.03
C THR A 240 -14.89 9.41 1.04
N ASP A 241 -13.93 9.05 1.89
CA ASP A 241 -13.40 7.70 2.04
C ASP A 241 -14.15 6.99 3.18
N ALA A 242 -15.06 6.09 2.81
CA ALA A 242 -15.94 5.41 3.76
C ALA A 242 -15.15 4.58 4.79
N ASP A 243 -14.05 3.96 4.36
CA ASP A 243 -13.22 3.10 5.22
C ASP A 243 -12.48 3.94 6.25
N VAL A 244 -11.88 5.06 5.83
CA VAL A 244 -11.21 5.99 6.74
C VAL A 244 -12.20 6.59 7.74
N VAL A 245 -13.38 6.99 7.28
CA VAL A 245 -14.43 7.54 8.15
C VAL A 245 -14.92 6.49 9.16
N ALA A 246 -15.13 5.24 8.72
CA ALA A 246 -15.52 4.12 9.59
C ALA A 246 -14.42 3.71 10.59
N GLU A 247 -13.14 3.77 10.19
CA GLU A 247 -11.99 3.56 11.07
C GLU A 247 -12.02 4.58 12.22
N VAL A 248 -12.17 5.86 11.90
CA VAL A 248 -12.21 6.92 12.91
C VAL A 248 -13.40 6.74 13.85
N ALA A 249 -14.59 6.43 13.31
CA ALA A 249 -15.77 6.12 14.12
C ALA A 249 -15.50 4.98 15.11
N THR A 250 -14.87 3.90 14.65
CA THR A 250 -14.50 2.75 15.48
C THR A 250 -13.57 3.16 16.61
N VAL A 251 -12.49 3.90 16.30
CA VAL A 251 -11.52 4.34 17.31
C VAL A 251 -12.16 5.25 18.36
N LEU A 252 -13.09 6.13 17.97
CA LEU A 252 -13.81 7.00 18.91
C LEU A 252 -14.78 6.23 19.81
N ALA A 253 -15.37 5.14 19.33
CA ALA A 253 -16.33 4.34 20.09
C ALA A 253 -15.71 3.26 20.97
N THR A 254 -14.63 2.60 20.54
CA THR A 254 -14.17 1.34 21.15
C THR A 254 -12.82 1.43 21.83
N ARG A 255 -12.20 2.61 21.91
CA ARG A 255 -10.91 2.78 22.61
C ARG A 255 -11.01 2.30 24.08
N PRO A 256 -9.93 1.72 24.64
CA PRO A 256 -9.94 1.22 26.02
C PRO A 256 -10.14 2.32 27.07
N ASP A 257 -9.61 3.52 26.78
CA ASP A 257 -9.78 4.69 27.62
C ASP A 257 -11.20 5.26 27.46
N LEU A 258 -12.08 4.89 28.39
CA LEU A 258 -13.50 5.20 28.34
C LEU A 258 -13.78 6.70 28.39
N GLU A 259 -12.99 7.47 29.16
CA GLU A 259 -13.17 8.91 29.33
C GLU A 259 -12.89 9.68 28.03
N ARG A 260 -12.05 9.11 27.17
CA ARG A 260 -11.70 9.69 25.87
C ARG A 260 -12.61 9.22 24.74
N ARG A 261 -13.59 8.35 25.00
CA ARG A 261 -14.56 7.95 23.96
C ARG A 261 -15.43 9.14 23.58
N ASN A 262 -15.74 9.25 22.29
CA ASN A 262 -16.61 10.31 21.79
C ASN A 262 -17.75 9.67 21.00
N MET A 263 -18.76 9.18 21.72
CA MET A 263 -19.89 8.46 21.14
C MET A 263 -20.74 9.31 20.18
N PRO A 264 -21.04 10.60 20.47
CA PRO A 264 -21.78 11.44 19.51
C PRO A 264 -21.06 11.57 18.17
N GLN A 265 -19.75 11.80 18.19
CA GLN A 265 -18.98 11.93 16.96
C GLN A 265 -18.78 10.57 16.25
N ALA A 266 -18.58 9.49 17.02
CA ALA A 266 -18.52 8.14 16.46
C ALA A 266 -19.80 7.78 15.71
N LEU A 267 -20.98 8.12 16.26
CA LEU A 267 -22.27 7.86 15.63
C LEU A 267 -22.43 8.66 14.33
N THR A 268 -22.10 9.95 14.34
CA THR A 268 -22.13 10.80 13.13
C THR A 268 -21.25 10.22 12.02
N LEU A 269 -20.01 9.86 12.34
CA LEU A 269 -19.08 9.32 11.35
C LEU A 269 -19.49 7.93 10.87
N ALA A 270 -20.01 7.07 11.75
CA ALA A 270 -20.52 5.75 11.34
C ALA A 270 -21.70 5.88 10.36
N HIS A 271 -22.63 6.81 10.59
CA HIS A 271 -23.71 7.10 9.63
C HIS A 271 -23.18 7.66 8.32
N GLN A 272 -22.19 8.56 8.36
CA GLN A 272 -21.54 9.09 7.16
C GLN A 272 -20.92 7.96 6.34
N ALA A 273 -20.19 7.04 6.96
CA ALA A 273 -19.59 5.90 6.27
C ALA A 273 -20.63 5.00 5.60
N VAL A 274 -21.72 4.66 6.29
CA VAL A 274 -22.84 3.89 5.71
C VAL A 274 -23.53 4.65 4.57
N THR A 275 -23.60 5.98 4.64
CA THR A 275 -24.17 6.82 3.58
C THR A 275 -23.28 6.80 2.33
N LEU A 276 -21.96 6.90 2.50
CA LEU A 276 -20.99 6.86 1.39
C LEU A 276 -21.03 5.51 0.64
N THR A 277 -21.39 4.43 1.32
CA THR A 277 -21.52 3.09 0.72
C THR A 277 -22.96 2.73 0.33
N GLU A 278 -23.89 3.68 0.43
CA GLU A 278 -25.32 3.47 0.19
C GLU A 278 -25.93 2.31 1.00
N GLY A 279 -25.33 1.97 2.15
CA GLY A 279 -25.72 0.83 2.97
C GLY A 279 -25.47 -0.54 2.34
N LYS A 280 -24.59 -0.62 1.33
CA LYS A 280 -24.26 -1.87 0.62
C LYS A 280 -22.99 -2.54 1.10
N ASP A 281 -22.24 -1.87 1.97
CA ASP A 281 -21.00 -2.39 2.53
C ASP A 281 -21.21 -2.97 3.94
N ALA A 282 -20.75 -4.20 4.15
CA ALA A 282 -20.96 -4.93 5.40
C ALA A 282 -20.14 -4.36 6.56
N ASP A 283 -18.95 -3.84 6.28
CA ASP A 283 -18.02 -3.38 7.32
C ASP A 283 -18.47 -2.05 7.92
N THR A 284 -18.88 -1.09 7.08
CA THR A 284 -19.48 0.18 7.51
C THR A 284 -20.76 -0.05 8.33
N LEU A 285 -21.63 -0.98 7.92
CA LEU A 285 -22.80 -1.39 8.72
C LEU A 285 -22.39 -2.03 10.05
N ALA A 286 -21.36 -2.88 10.06
CA ALA A 286 -20.88 -3.53 11.27
C ALA A 286 -20.27 -2.52 12.27
N VAL A 287 -19.62 -1.46 11.77
CA VAL A 287 -19.15 -0.33 12.58
C VAL A 287 -20.34 0.42 13.19
N LEU A 288 -21.35 0.78 12.39
CA LEU A 288 -22.54 1.47 12.90
C LEU A 288 -23.29 0.63 13.96
N ALA A 289 -23.43 -0.67 13.71
CA ALA A 289 -24.03 -1.60 14.68
C ALA A 289 -23.23 -1.64 16.00
N ARG A 290 -21.89 -1.60 15.93
CA ARG A 290 -21.03 -1.53 17.11
C ARG A 290 -21.19 -0.21 17.87
N VAL A 291 -21.28 0.92 17.18
CA VAL A 291 -21.50 2.21 17.83
C VAL A 291 -22.85 2.23 18.57
N HIS A 292 -23.92 1.71 17.94
CA HIS A 292 -25.21 1.58 18.60
C HIS A 292 -25.16 0.67 19.83
N TYR A 293 -24.43 -0.44 19.77
CA TYR A 293 -24.25 -1.33 20.91
C TYR A 293 -23.57 -0.63 22.09
N GLU A 294 -22.48 0.11 21.85
CA GLU A 294 -21.77 0.86 22.88
C GLU A 294 -22.61 2.00 23.49
N LEU A 295 -23.55 2.56 22.70
CA LEU A 295 -24.58 3.51 23.18
C LEU A 295 -25.71 2.84 23.97
N GLY A 296 -25.77 1.50 23.99
CA GLY A 296 -26.87 0.75 24.60
C GLY A 296 -28.14 0.68 23.76
N HIS A 297 -28.10 1.11 22.49
CA HIS A 297 -29.22 1.04 21.55
C HIS A 297 -29.33 -0.38 20.97
N LEU A 298 -29.66 -1.36 21.80
CA LEU A 298 -29.47 -2.79 21.51
C LEU A 298 -30.35 -3.28 20.36
N ALA A 299 -31.59 -2.79 20.29
CA ALA A 299 -32.50 -3.15 19.19
C ALA A 299 -31.98 -2.63 17.85
N THR A 300 -31.49 -1.38 17.83
CA THR A 300 -30.91 -0.77 16.62
C THR A 300 -29.59 -1.42 16.24
N ALA A 301 -28.76 -1.79 17.21
CA ALA A 301 -27.52 -2.51 17.00
C ALA A 301 -27.76 -3.88 16.35
N LEU A 302 -28.74 -4.65 16.87
CA LEU A 302 -29.11 -5.95 16.31
C LEU A 302 -29.62 -5.82 14.88
N ALA A 303 -30.59 -4.93 14.63
CA ALA A 303 -31.16 -4.73 13.30
C ALA A 303 -30.09 -4.29 12.28
N THR A 304 -29.16 -3.43 12.68
CA THR A 304 -28.05 -2.98 11.82
C THR A 304 -27.05 -4.10 11.55
N ALA A 305 -26.74 -4.93 12.54
CA ALA A 305 -25.86 -6.10 12.37
C ALA A 305 -26.48 -7.16 11.45
N GLU A 306 -27.79 -7.37 11.51
CA GLU A 306 -28.51 -8.27 10.59
C GLU A 306 -28.45 -7.77 9.14
N LYS A 307 -28.56 -6.45 8.92
CA LYS A 307 -28.31 -5.84 7.60
C LYS A 307 -26.88 -6.08 7.11
N ALA A 308 -25.89 -5.94 8.00
CA ALA A 308 -24.49 -6.21 7.64
C ALA A 308 -24.31 -7.65 7.16
N VAL A 309 -24.91 -8.64 7.84
CA VAL A 309 -24.88 -10.05 7.41
C VAL A 309 -25.56 -10.25 6.06
N ALA A 310 -26.67 -9.54 5.79
CA ALA A 310 -27.42 -9.68 4.55
C ALA A 310 -26.65 -9.23 3.30
N VAL A 311 -25.75 -8.24 3.44
CA VAL A 311 -24.94 -7.73 2.33
C VAL A 311 -23.51 -8.32 2.30
N ALA A 312 -23.10 -9.04 3.33
CA ALA A 312 -21.77 -9.61 3.43
C ALA A 312 -21.54 -10.77 2.45
N THR A 313 -20.35 -10.79 1.84
CA THR A 313 -19.89 -11.88 0.97
C THR A 313 -18.48 -12.32 1.36
N GLY A 314 -18.12 -13.56 1.04
CA GLY A 314 -16.77 -14.06 1.25
C GLY A 314 -16.38 -14.33 2.72
N THR A 315 -15.10 -14.18 3.03
CA THR A 315 -14.52 -14.47 4.34
C THR A 315 -14.88 -13.37 5.35
N GLY A 316 -15.48 -13.75 6.49
CA GLY A 316 -15.87 -12.81 7.55
C GLY A 316 -17.36 -12.80 7.89
N VAL A 317 -18.20 -13.40 7.03
CA VAL A 317 -19.65 -13.55 7.25
C VAL A 317 -19.95 -14.25 8.59
N ASP A 318 -19.16 -15.27 8.96
CA ASP A 318 -19.38 -16.00 10.22
C ASP A 318 -19.09 -15.14 11.45
N ALA A 319 -18.09 -14.25 11.39
CA ALA A 319 -17.82 -13.29 12.46
C ALA A 319 -18.97 -12.28 12.62
N LEU A 320 -19.58 -11.85 11.50
CA LEU A 320 -20.77 -10.99 11.53
C LEU A 320 -21.98 -11.72 12.12
N LYS A 321 -22.21 -12.97 11.74
CA LYS A 321 -23.28 -13.81 12.32
C LYS A 321 -23.09 -14.03 13.82
N ALA A 322 -21.86 -14.30 14.26
CA ALA A 322 -21.55 -14.43 15.69
C ALA A 322 -21.88 -13.16 16.47
N ARG A 323 -21.59 -11.98 15.89
CA ARG A 323 -21.92 -10.68 16.49
C ARG A 323 -23.43 -10.41 16.55
N VAL A 324 -24.19 -10.83 15.53
CA VAL A 324 -25.67 -10.83 15.58
C VAL A 324 -26.18 -11.70 16.75
N GLY A 325 -25.64 -12.92 16.89
CA GLY A 325 -25.98 -13.80 18.01
C GLY A 325 -25.70 -13.17 19.37
N PHE A 326 -24.55 -12.52 19.50
CA PHE A 326 -24.17 -11.78 20.71
C PHE A 326 -25.12 -10.62 21.03
N TYR A 327 -25.44 -9.75 20.06
CA TYR A 327 -26.38 -8.64 20.28
C TYR A 327 -27.79 -9.12 20.61
N ARG A 328 -28.25 -10.23 20.01
CA ARG A 328 -29.53 -10.84 20.35
C ARG A 328 -29.57 -11.33 21.80
N ALA A 329 -28.50 -11.96 22.26
CA ALA A 329 -28.39 -12.39 23.65
C ALA A 329 -28.36 -11.21 24.63
N GLU A 330 -27.62 -10.14 24.30
CA GLU A 330 -27.59 -8.93 25.13
C GLU A 330 -28.94 -8.21 25.19
N LEU A 331 -29.66 -8.12 24.07
CA LEU A 331 -31.01 -7.55 24.04
C LEU A 331 -31.98 -8.37 24.91
N ALA A 332 -31.93 -9.70 24.81
CA ALA A 332 -32.76 -10.59 25.65
C ALA A 332 -32.42 -10.45 27.15
N ARG A 333 -31.16 -10.22 27.49
CA ARG A 333 -30.69 -10.08 28.88
C ARG A 333 -31.06 -8.72 29.49
N ARG A 334 -30.97 -7.64 28.72
CA ARG A 334 -31.04 -6.26 29.22
C ARG A 334 -32.40 -5.58 28.98
N GLY A 335 -33.27 -6.16 28.16
CA GLY A 335 -34.54 -5.55 27.77
C GLY A 335 -34.38 -4.52 26.65
N THR A 336 -35.48 -3.85 26.29
CA THR A 336 -35.47 -2.87 25.19
C THR A 336 -34.89 -1.53 25.65
N ASP A 337 -34.53 -0.66 24.70
CA ASP A 337 -33.94 0.66 24.96
C ASP A 337 -34.81 1.56 25.89
N ALA A 338 -36.09 1.21 26.09
CA ALA A 338 -37.01 1.88 27.00
C ALA A 338 -36.95 1.40 28.47
N ASP A 339 -36.37 0.21 28.71
CA ASP A 339 -36.38 -0.46 30.01
C ASP A 339 -35.09 -0.24 30.82
N ALA A 340 -34.03 0.26 30.18
CA ALA A 340 -32.75 0.58 30.80
C ALA A 340 -32.77 2.00 31.41
N LYS A 341 -33.52 2.18 32.50
CA LYS A 341 -33.40 3.33 33.42
C LYS A 341 -32.30 3.10 34.44
#